data_AF-A0A1T4NHE1-F1
#
_entry.id   AF-A0A1T4NHE1-F1
#
_cell.length_a   1.000
_cell.length_b   1.000
_cell.length_c   1.000
_cell.angle_alpha   90.00
_cell.angle_beta   90.00
_cell.angle_gamma   90.00
#
_symmetry.space_group_name_H-M   'P 1'
#
loop_
_entity.id
_entity.type
_entity.pdbx_description
1 polymer ?
#
loop_
_entity_poly.entity_id
_entity_poly.type
_entity_poly.pdbx_seq_one_letter_code
_entity_poly.pdbx_strand_id
1 'polypeptide(L)'
;MSTFEKEKVYSDVRGFIYKYTHDMALQYPVPDDYVSMSEDMKFSRISLRVEFPVGEHYQGGKKIDRMIYDSGKPVGKEISFKYKVSLDGDVEVVYFLDEGYEPDLEDLELYQWVCDQIFLVYGKQQVLDALNIMAKVSQGKRG
;
A
#
# COMPACT_ATOMS: atom_id res chain seq x y z
N MET A 1 18.77 -14.15 11.70
CA MET A 1 18.19 -15.40 11.14
C MET A 1 16.75 -15.00 10.91
N SER A 2 16.41 -14.69 9.66
CA SER A 2 15.08 -14.16 9.31
C SER A 2 13.99 -15.08 9.87
N THR A 3 12.99 -14.47 10.51
CA THR A 3 11.87 -15.19 11.12
C THR A 3 10.82 -15.63 10.11
N PHE A 4 10.98 -15.25 8.84
CA PHE A 4 10.04 -15.58 7.77
C PHE A 4 10.39 -16.88 7.06
N GLU A 5 9.36 -17.66 6.76
CA GLU A 5 9.44 -18.76 5.79
C GLU A 5 9.44 -18.16 4.38
N LYS A 6 10.62 -17.75 3.88
CA LYS A 6 10.78 -16.99 2.63
C LYS A 6 10.08 -17.63 1.42
N GLU A 7 10.13 -18.96 1.31
CA GLU A 7 9.46 -19.73 0.25
C GLU A 7 7.93 -19.53 0.27
N LYS A 8 7.33 -19.55 1.46
CA LYS A 8 5.90 -19.30 1.66
C LYS A 8 5.56 -17.86 1.29
N VAL A 9 6.31 -16.88 1.79
CA VAL A 9 6.12 -15.45 1.46
C VAL A 9 6.17 -15.23 -0.05
N TYR A 10 7.17 -15.79 -0.74
CA TYR A 10 7.27 -15.67 -2.20
C TYR A 10 6.10 -16.33 -2.94
N SER A 11 5.64 -17.49 -2.48
CA SER A 11 4.49 -18.17 -3.06
C SER A 11 3.21 -17.34 -2.90
N ASP A 12 2.95 -16.84 -1.70
CA ASP A 12 1.76 -16.07 -1.36
C ASP A 12 1.72 -14.75 -2.15
N VAL A 13 2.86 -14.04 -2.22
CA VAL A 13 2.98 -12.79 -2.98
C VAL A 13 2.81 -13.02 -4.48
N ARG A 14 3.38 -14.09 -5.05
CA ARG A 14 3.16 -14.42 -6.46
C ARG A 14 1.70 -14.75 -6.75
N GLY A 15 1.05 -15.52 -5.87
CA GLY A 15 -0.37 -15.85 -5.99
C GLY A 15 -1.25 -14.58 -5.93
N PHE A 16 -0.94 -13.69 -4.99
CA PHE A 16 -1.58 -12.38 -4.86
C PHE A 16 -1.43 -11.55 -6.13
N ILE A 17 -0.20 -11.35 -6.62
CA ILE A 17 0.07 -10.56 -7.83
C ILE A 17 -0.71 -11.15 -9.00
N TYR A 18 -0.60 -12.46 -9.25
CA TYR A 18 -1.23 -13.11 -10.40
C TYR A 18 -2.74 -12.88 -10.40
N LYS A 19 -3.39 -13.19 -9.27
CA LYS A 19 -4.84 -13.02 -9.10
C LYS A 19 -5.28 -11.57 -9.30
N TYR A 20 -4.57 -10.60 -8.72
CA TYR A 20 -5.00 -9.21 -8.74
C TYR A 20 -4.52 -8.38 -9.94
N THR A 21 -3.69 -8.98 -10.80
CA THR A 21 -3.30 -8.40 -12.09
C THR A 21 -4.05 -8.99 -13.28
N HIS A 22 -4.48 -10.26 -13.20
CA HIS A 22 -5.07 -10.98 -14.32
C HIS A 22 -6.53 -11.37 -14.11
N ASP A 23 -6.90 -11.81 -12.91
CA ASP A 23 -8.21 -12.43 -12.68
C ASP A 23 -9.23 -11.45 -12.10
N MET A 24 -8.82 -10.54 -11.21
CA MET A 24 -9.71 -9.59 -10.53
C MET A 24 -9.00 -8.31 -10.11
N ALA A 25 -9.70 -7.18 -10.04
CA ALA A 25 -9.19 -6.02 -9.29
C ALA A 25 -9.42 -6.24 -7.78
N LEU A 26 -8.52 -5.78 -6.91
CA LEU A 26 -8.72 -5.83 -5.46
C LEU A 26 -9.92 -4.94 -5.07
N GLN A 27 -10.93 -5.51 -4.42
CA GLN A 27 -12.15 -4.82 -3.99
C GLN A 27 -12.22 -4.73 -2.47
N TYR A 28 -13.08 -3.86 -1.94
CA TYR A 28 -13.46 -3.88 -0.53
C TYR A 28 -14.65 -4.84 -0.33
N PRO A 29 -14.70 -5.63 0.76
CA PRO A 29 -13.70 -5.73 1.84
C PRO A 29 -12.37 -6.33 1.35
N VAL A 30 -11.28 -5.98 2.04
CA VAL A 30 -9.94 -6.47 1.72
C VAL A 30 -9.95 -8.01 1.67
N PRO A 31 -9.48 -8.63 0.58
CA PRO A 31 -9.56 -10.08 0.43
C PRO A 31 -8.73 -10.86 1.45
N ASP A 32 -9.19 -12.06 1.81
CA ASP A 32 -8.57 -12.89 2.86
C ASP A 32 -7.10 -13.23 2.57
N ASP A 33 -6.73 -13.43 1.30
CA ASP A 33 -5.34 -13.70 0.92
C ASP A 33 -4.39 -12.52 1.21
N TYR A 34 -4.86 -11.28 1.05
CA TYR A 34 -4.13 -10.10 1.47
C TYR A 34 -4.03 -9.98 2.99
N VAL A 35 -5.10 -10.33 3.71
CA VAL A 35 -5.10 -10.34 5.18
C VAL A 35 -4.08 -11.36 5.70
N SER A 36 -4.14 -12.61 5.22
CA SER A 36 -3.19 -13.66 5.61
C SER A 36 -1.75 -13.27 5.30
N MET A 37 -1.49 -12.75 4.10
CA MET A 37 -0.16 -12.24 3.74
C MET A 37 0.29 -11.11 4.67
N SER A 38 -0.61 -10.18 5.01
CA SER A 38 -0.29 -9.06 5.91
C SER A 38 0.02 -9.55 7.34
N GLU A 39 -0.71 -10.55 7.83
CA GLU A 39 -0.46 -11.15 9.14
C GLU A 39 0.85 -11.94 9.19
N ASP A 40 1.15 -12.70 8.14
CA ASP A 40 2.41 -13.44 8.01
C ASP A 40 3.61 -12.49 8.01
N MET A 41 3.45 -11.33 7.37
CA MET A 41 4.43 -10.25 7.31
C MET A 41 4.40 -9.33 8.55
N LYS A 42 3.67 -9.68 9.61
CA LYS A 42 3.59 -8.89 10.87
C LYS A 42 3.15 -7.45 10.67
N PHE A 43 2.32 -7.19 9.66
CA PHE A 43 1.73 -5.88 9.43
C PHE A 43 0.51 -5.69 10.30
N SER A 44 0.57 -4.68 11.17
CA SER A 44 -0.53 -4.24 12.01
C SER A 44 -1.46 -3.29 11.26
N ARG A 45 -0.90 -2.37 10.47
CA ARG A 45 -1.65 -1.39 9.64
C ARG A 45 -0.88 -1.06 8.37
N ILE A 46 -1.61 -0.75 7.30
CA ILE A 46 -1.04 -0.27 6.03
C ILE A 46 -1.79 0.99 5.58
N SER A 47 -1.07 2.04 5.23
CA SER A 47 -1.66 3.27 4.71
C SER A 47 -0.92 3.83 3.48
N LEU A 48 -1.66 4.58 2.65
CA LEU A 48 -1.14 5.35 1.53
C LEU A 48 -1.18 6.82 1.90
N ARG A 49 -0.01 7.46 1.91
CA ARG A 49 0.14 8.90 2.03
C ARG A 49 0.45 9.48 0.66
N VAL A 50 -0.47 10.25 0.10
CA VAL A 50 -0.34 10.83 -1.25
C VAL A 50 -0.20 12.35 -1.13
N GLU A 51 0.78 12.91 -1.83
CA GLU A 51 0.99 14.35 -1.95
C GLU A 51 1.18 14.73 -3.41
N PHE A 52 0.44 15.73 -3.88
CA PHE A 52 0.60 16.30 -5.22
C PHE A 52 1.30 17.65 -5.15
N PRO A 53 2.13 18.01 -6.13
CA PRO A 53 2.70 19.35 -6.23
C PRO A 53 1.61 20.43 -6.32
N VAL A 54 1.91 21.62 -5.79
CA VAL A 54 1.02 22.77 -5.92
C VAL A 54 0.90 23.18 -7.39
N GLY A 55 -0.33 23.27 -7.89
CA GLY A 55 -0.61 23.69 -9.28
C GLY A 55 -0.95 22.54 -10.24
N GLU A 56 -0.50 21.32 -9.96
CA GLU A 56 -0.80 20.12 -10.77
C GLU A 56 -2.19 19.53 -10.47
N HIS A 57 -2.74 19.84 -9.29
CA HIS A 57 -4.04 19.33 -8.84
C HIS A 57 -4.74 20.31 -7.87
N TYR A 58 -6.07 20.26 -7.75
CA TYR A 58 -6.84 21.17 -6.87
C TYR A 58 -6.58 20.94 -5.37
N GLN A 59 -5.99 19.79 -5.02
CA GLN A 59 -5.48 19.49 -3.67
C GLN A 59 -3.95 19.54 -3.60
N GLY A 60 -3.28 20.17 -4.57
CA GLY A 60 -1.82 20.33 -4.55
C GLY A 60 -1.34 20.92 -3.21
N GLY A 61 -0.29 20.33 -2.65
CA GLY A 61 0.25 20.64 -1.32
C GLY A 61 -0.52 20.03 -0.14
N LYS A 62 -1.61 19.29 -0.36
CA LYS A 62 -2.30 18.55 0.71
C LYS A 62 -1.85 17.09 0.73
N LYS A 63 -1.50 16.62 1.93
CA LYS A 63 -1.28 15.19 2.21
C LYS A 63 -2.62 14.49 2.40
N ILE A 64 -2.86 13.45 1.63
CA ILE A 64 -4.01 12.58 1.74
C ILE A 64 -3.52 11.28 2.37
N ASP A 65 -4.07 10.91 3.53
CA ASP A 65 -3.80 9.62 4.16
C ASP A 65 -5.01 8.70 3.94
N ARG A 66 -4.76 7.53 3.36
CA ARG A 66 -5.77 6.51 3.10
C ARG A 66 -5.33 5.19 3.69
N MET A 67 -6.04 4.76 4.72
CA MET A 67 -5.86 3.46 5.34
C MET A 67 -6.33 2.35 4.39
N ILE A 68 -5.44 1.42 4.07
CA ILE A 68 -5.74 0.25 3.25
C ILE A 68 -6.23 -0.89 4.14
N TYR A 69 -5.47 -1.17 5.20
CA TYR A 69 -5.65 -2.32 6.07
C TYR A 69 -5.37 -1.94 7.52
N ASP A 70 -6.15 -2.49 8.44
CA ASP A 70 -5.97 -2.37 9.88
C ASP A 70 -6.37 -3.71 10.53
N SER A 71 -5.41 -4.35 11.19
CA SER A 71 -5.63 -5.61 11.91
C SER A 71 -6.31 -5.43 13.27
N GLY A 72 -6.40 -4.19 13.77
CA GLY A 72 -6.84 -3.86 15.13
C GLY A 72 -5.78 -4.13 16.22
N LYS A 73 -4.60 -4.64 15.86
CA LYS A 73 -3.49 -4.88 16.80
C LYS A 73 -2.76 -3.56 17.14
N PRO A 74 -2.06 -3.50 18.28
CA PRO A 74 -1.17 -2.38 18.58
C PRO A 74 -0.13 -2.16 17.48
N VAL A 75 0.16 -0.89 17.20
CA VAL A 75 1.10 -0.47 16.15
C VAL A 75 2.48 -0.27 16.75
N GLY A 76 3.47 -0.94 16.17
CA GLY A 76 4.88 -0.80 16.48
C GLY A 76 5.62 0.10 15.49
N LYS A 77 6.72 -0.41 14.95
CA LYS A 77 7.64 0.33 14.07
C LYS A 77 6.98 0.69 12.74
N GLU A 78 7.21 1.93 12.28
CA GLU A 78 6.82 2.39 10.95
C GLU A 78 7.94 2.10 9.93
N ILE A 79 7.58 1.52 8.79
CA ILE A 79 8.41 1.41 7.60
C ILE A 79 7.68 2.12 6.46
N SER A 80 8.37 3.01 5.73
CA SER A 80 7.77 3.69 4.59
C SER A 80 8.62 3.57 3.32
N PHE A 81 7.93 3.47 2.19
CA PHE A 81 8.52 3.41 0.86
C PHE A 81 7.90 4.48 -0.02
N LYS A 82 8.74 5.28 -0.67
CA LYS A 82 8.32 6.41 -1.51
C LYS A 82 8.38 6.04 -2.99
N TYR A 83 7.29 6.34 -3.69
CA TYR A 83 7.11 6.07 -5.10
C TYR A 83 6.68 7.35 -5.81
N LYS A 84 7.22 7.57 -7.01
CA LYS A 84 6.74 8.62 -7.91
C LYS A 84 5.65 8.09 -8.82
N VAL A 85 4.55 8.83 -8.92
CA VAL A 85 3.43 8.51 -9.81
C VAL A 85 3.23 9.63 -10.84
N SER A 86 2.35 9.41 -11.82
CA SER A 86 2.03 10.41 -12.86
C SER A 86 1.58 11.74 -12.25
N LEU A 87 1.79 12.86 -12.98
CA LEU A 87 1.58 14.25 -12.52
C LEU A 87 2.52 14.67 -11.37
N ASP A 88 3.73 14.11 -11.33
CA ASP A 88 4.75 14.38 -10.30
C ASP A 88 4.26 14.18 -8.85
N GLY A 89 3.22 13.35 -8.67
CA GLY A 89 2.73 12.99 -7.35
C GLY A 89 3.74 12.10 -6.62
N ASP A 90 3.94 12.39 -5.34
CA ASP A 90 4.69 11.53 -4.43
C ASP A 90 3.70 10.68 -3.64
N VAL A 91 3.89 9.36 -3.69
CA VAL A 91 3.10 8.39 -2.93
C VAL A 91 4.03 7.67 -1.98
N GLU A 92 3.78 7.81 -0.69
CA GLU A 92 4.43 7.06 0.35
C GLU A 92 3.50 5.95 0.82
N VAL A 93 3.91 4.69 0.62
CA VAL A 93 3.21 3.55 1.22
C VAL A 93 3.85 3.26 2.56
N VAL A 94 3.03 3.20 3.59
CA VAL A 94 3.45 3.11 4.98
C VAL A 94 2.92 1.82 5.57
N TYR A 95 3.84 1.03 6.10
CA TYR A 95 3.58 -0.25 6.75
C TYR A 95 3.94 -0.10 8.22
N PHE A 96 2.95 -0.33 9.07
CA PHE A 96 3.12 -0.37 10.51
C PHE A 96 3.24 -1.81 10.95
N LEU A 97 4.36 -2.17 11.57
CA LEU A 97 4.59 -3.51 12.09
C LEU A 97 3.83 -3.72 13.40
N ASP A 98 3.64 -4.98 13.78
CA ASP A 98 3.18 -5.35 15.11
C ASP A 98 4.12 -4.77 16.20
N GLU A 99 3.53 -4.35 17.33
CA GLU A 99 4.30 -3.87 18.48
C GLU A 99 5.29 -4.94 18.98
N GLY A 100 6.54 -4.53 19.21
CA GLY A 100 7.62 -5.42 19.67
C GLY A 100 8.31 -6.24 18.57
N TYR A 101 7.87 -6.15 17.32
CA TYR A 101 8.57 -6.77 16.19
C TYR A 101 9.65 -5.82 15.65
N GLU A 102 10.90 -6.28 15.67
CA GLU A 102 12.05 -5.58 15.12
C GLU A 102 12.62 -6.37 13.94
N PRO A 103 12.45 -5.90 12.69
CA PRO A 103 12.99 -6.61 11.54
C PRO A 103 14.50 -6.53 11.49
N ASP A 104 15.12 -7.65 11.15
CA ASP A 104 16.53 -7.68 10.77
C ASP A 104 16.74 -7.14 9.34
N LEU A 105 17.99 -7.09 8.90
CA LEU A 105 18.35 -6.54 7.59
C LEU A 105 17.77 -7.35 6.43
N GLU A 106 17.68 -8.67 6.57
CA GLU A 106 17.08 -9.54 5.54
C GLU A 106 15.56 -9.34 5.49
N ASP A 107 14.93 -9.15 6.66
CA ASP A 107 13.50 -8.86 6.77
C ASP A 107 13.15 -7.52 6.11
N LEU A 108 14.00 -6.50 6.25
CA LEU A 108 13.82 -5.19 5.58
C LEU A 108 13.92 -5.28 4.05
N GLU A 109 14.87 -6.06 3.53
CA GLU A 109 14.99 -6.30 2.08
C GLU A 109 13.76 -7.04 1.54
N LEU A 110 13.27 -8.05 2.27
CA LEU A 110 12.07 -8.78 1.92
C LEU A 110 10.84 -7.86 1.97
N TYR A 111 10.71 -7.03 3.00
CA TYR A 111 9.65 -6.04 3.08
C TYR A 111 9.66 -5.11 1.89
N GLN A 112 10.81 -4.54 1.53
CA GLN A 112 10.90 -3.67 0.36
C GLN A 112 10.40 -4.39 -0.90
N TRP A 113 10.85 -5.62 -1.14
CA TRP A 113 10.45 -6.40 -2.31
C TRP A 113 8.93 -6.68 -2.32
N VAL A 114 8.36 -7.15 -1.21
CA VAL A 114 6.91 -7.44 -1.09
C VAL A 114 6.09 -6.17 -1.28
N CYS A 115 6.49 -5.07 -0.65
CA CYS A 115 5.83 -3.78 -0.75
C CYS A 115 5.86 -3.21 -2.17
N ASP A 116 6.98 -3.36 -2.88
CA ASP A 116 7.11 -2.96 -4.29
C ASP A 116 6.13 -3.73 -5.18
N GLN A 117 6.01 -5.05 -4.96
CA GLN A 117 5.07 -5.88 -5.71
C GLN A 117 3.62 -5.48 -5.42
N ILE A 118 3.26 -5.27 -4.16
CA ILE A 118 1.91 -4.82 -3.78
C ILE A 118 1.61 -3.44 -4.37
N PHE A 119 2.56 -2.51 -4.34
CA PHE A 119 2.38 -1.17 -4.92
C PHE A 119 2.13 -1.22 -6.42
N LEU A 120 2.87 -2.05 -7.16
CA LEU A 120 2.72 -2.20 -8.61
C LEU A 120 1.32 -2.68 -9.01
N VAL A 121 0.72 -3.56 -8.21
CA VAL A 121 -0.60 -4.14 -8.48
C VAL A 121 -1.73 -3.28 -7.92
N TYR A 122 -1.58 -2.78 -6.70
CA TYR A 122 -2.66 -2.15 -5.94
C TYR A 122 -2.48 -0.64 -5.78
N GLY A 123 -1.27 -0.20 -5.41
CA GLY A 123 -0.96 1.22 -5.19
C GLY A 123 -1.24 2.06 -6.43
N LYS A 124 -0.88 1.56 -7.62
CA LYS A 124 -1.17 2.23 -8.89
C LYS A 124 -2.67 2.40 -9.14
N GLN A 125 -3.49 1.38 -8.90
CA GLN A 125 -4.94 1.46 -9.11
C GLN A 125 -5.59 2.39 -8.07
N GLN A 126 -5.19 2.32 -6.79
CA GLN A 126 -5.73 3.21 -5.76
C GLN A 126 -5.35 4.68 -5.97
N VAL A 127 -4.15 4.93 -6.50
CA VAL A 127 -3.73 6.28 -6.91
C VAL A 127 -4.57 6.76 -8.09
N LEU A 128 -4.81 5.93 -9.10
CA LEU A 128 -5.69 6.25 -10.23
C LEU A 128 -7.13 6.48 -9.78
N ASP A 129 -7.67 5.65 -8.88
CA ASP A 129 -9.01 5.80 -8.34
C ASP A 129 -9.14 7.05 -7.47
N ALA A 130 -8.13 7.35 -6.64
CA ALA A 130 -8.08 8.60 -5.89
C ALA A 130 -8.05 9.80 -6.84
N LEU A 131 -7.18 9.79 -7.85
CA LEU A 131 -7.14 10.82 -8.90
C LEU A 131 -8.48 10.97 -9.62
N ASN A 132 -9.16 9.87 -9.95
CA ASN A 132 -10.46 9.87 -10.64
C ASN A 132 -11.62 10.37 -9.77
N ILE A 133 -11.69 9.95 -8.50
CA ILE A 133 -12.68 10.43 -7.53
C ILE A 133 -12.51 11.94 -7.34
N MET A 134 -11.26 12.38 -7.19
CA MET A 134 -10.92 13.79 -7.06
C MET A 134 -11.25 14.60 -8.33
N ALA A 135 -10.96 14.06 -9.53
CA ALA A 135 -11.35 14.67 -10.80
C ALA A 135 -12.88 14.81 -10.92
N LYS A 136 -13.67 13.81 -10.50
CA LYS A 136 -15.14 13.89 -10.49
C LYS A 136 -15.69 14.97 -9.54
N VAL A 137 -15.06 15.17 -8.38
CA VAL A 137 -15.44 16.27 -7.45
C VAL A 137 -15.21 17.65 -8.09
N SER A 138 -14.23 17.79 -8.99
CA SER A 138 -14.02 19.03 -9.73
C SER A 138 -15.08 19.28 -10.82
N GLN A 139 -15.60 18.22 -11.46
CA GLN A 139 -16.69 18.33 -12.44
C GLN A 139 -18.05 18.62 -11.79
N GLY A 140 -18.31 18.10 -10.59
CA GLY A 140 -19.57 18.35 -9.86
C GLY A 140 -19.73 19.76 -9.29
N LYS A 141 -18.70 20.62 -9.34
CA LYS A 141 -18.75 22.03 -8.92
C LYS A 141 -18.95 23.02 -10.08
N ARG A 142 -19.09 22.53 -11.32
CA ARG A 142 -19.59 23.30 -12.46
C ARG A 142 -21.05 22.90 -12.74
N GLY A 143 -21.92 23.21 -11.78
CA GLY A 143 -23.39 23.09 -11.88
C GLY A 143 -24.02 24.25 -11.15
#